data_AF-A0A2C8F6D4-F1
#
_entry.id   AF-A0A2C8F6D4-F1
#
_cell.length_a   1.000
_cell.length_b   1.000
_cell.length_c   1.000
_cell.angle_alpha   90.00
_cell.angle_beta   90.00
_cell.angle_gamma   90.00
#
_symmetry.space_group_name_H-M   'P 1'
#
loop_
_entity.id
_entity.type
_entity.pdbx_description
1 polymer ?
#
loop_
_entity_poly.entity_id
_entity_poly.type
_entity_poly.pdbx_seq_one_letter_code
_entity_poly.pdbx_strand_id
1 'polypeptide(L)'
;MRRKTKQLRGEKLVLVIKAELGRMVGLSPKECPITISSVAKRLKVSRQTLYSHDLKKVVEEFASIQRENFDEVDEASIRRRPLEERLKDLEHENHVLSEKLDSYIERWVAIEYNSRMLGIDPDELFASAPKPMRSVGRK
;
A
#
# COMPACT_ATOMS: atom_id res chain seq x y z
N MET A 1 8.79 36.76 -12.62
CA MET A 1 9.67 36.45 -13.78
C MET A 1 9.88 34.95 -13.89
N ARG A 2 9.38 34.27 -14.94
CA ARG A 2 9.72 32.87 -15.21
C ARG A 2 11.15 32.81 -15.74
N ARG A 3 12.10 32.25 -14.97
CA ARG A 3 13.47 32.00 -15.43
C ARG A 3 13.39 31.19 -16.73
N LYS A 4 13.79 31.77 -17.87
CA LYS A 4 13.99 31.05 -19.12
C LYS A 4 15.12 30.05 -18.87
N THR A 5 14.77 28.79 -18.60
CA THR A 5 15.74 27.70 -18.52
C THR A 5 16.46 27.64 -19.85
N LYS A 6 17.79 27.86 -19.85
CA LYS A 6 18.63 27.65 -21.03
C LYS A 6 18.32 26.26 -21.57
N GLN A 7 17.78 26.19 -22.79
CA GLN A 7 17.56 24.92 -23.47
C GLN A 7 18.90 24.21 -23.57
N LEU A 8 19.04 23.09 -22.89
CA LEU A 8 20.15 22.16 -23.10
C LEU A 8 20.04 21.67 -24.55
N ARG A 9 21.10 21.83 -25.34
CA ARG A 9 21.14 21.47 -26.76
C ARG A 9 22.30 20.52 -27.03
N GLY A 10 22.12 19.63 -28.01
CA GLY A 10 23.16 18.72 -28.48
C GLY A 10 23.57 17.66 -27.44
N GLU A 11 24.85 17.29 -27.42
CA GLU A 11 25.40 16.21 -26.60
C GLU A 11 25.18 16.39 -25.09
N LYS A 12 25.18 17.64 -24.62
CA LYS A 12 24.89 17.95 -23.21
C LYS A 12 23.48 17.54 -22.79
N LEU A 13 22.51 17.62 -23.71
CA LEU A 13 21.15 17.18 -23.43
C LEU A 13 21.10 15.65 -23.30
N VAL A 14 21.78 14.94 -24.20
CA VAL A 14 21.86 13.47 -24.19
C VAL A 14 22.49 12.97 -22.89
N LEU A 15 23.57 13.61 -22.45
CA LEU A 15 24.26 13.24 -21.20
C LEU A 15 23.36 13.44 -19.97
N VAL A 16 22.65 14.57 -19.90
CA VAL A 16 21.69 14.84 -18.82
C VAL A 16 20.53 13.85 -18.83
N ILE A 17 20.04 13.46 -20.01
CA ILE A 17 18.97 12.46 -20.14
C ILE A 17 19.45 11.10 -19.63
N LYS A 18 20.63 10.63 -20.04
CA LYS A 18 21.17 9.35 -19.57
C LYS A 18 21.40 9.34 -18.06
N ALA A 19 21.92 10.43 -17.49
CA ALA A 19 22.11 10.57 -16.05
C ALA A 19 20.77 10.51 -15.30
N GLU A 20 19.73 11.15 -15.84
CA GLU A 20 18.40 11.15 -15.23
C GLU A 20 17.70 9.80 -15.36
N LEU A 21 17.84 9.11 -16.50
CA LEU A 21 17.37 7.75 -16.68
C LEU A 21 18.03 6.78 -15.69
N GLY A 22 19.34 6.90 -15.46
CA GLY A 22 20.03 6.12 -14.44
C GLY A 22 19.48 6.33 -13.02
N ARG A 23 19.04 7.55 -12.69
CA ARG A 23 18.35 7.80 -11.41
C ARG A 23 16.95 7.19 -11.37
N MET A 24 16.22 7.26 -12.50
CA MET A 24 14.87 6.71 -12.58
C MET A 24 14.85 5.19 -12.49
N VAL A 25 15.91 4.50 -12.93
CA VAL A 25 16.02 3.04 -12.80
C VAL A 25 16.02 2.57 -11.35
N GLY A 26 16.50 3.39 -10.40
CA GLY A 26 16.46 3.08 -8.97
C GLY A 26 15.12 3.39 -8.28
N LEU A 27 14.13 3.91 -9.01
CA LEU A 27 12.80 4.25 -8.49
C LEU A 27 11.77 3.24 -8.96
N SER A 28 10.74 3.00 -8.15
CA SER A 28 9.70 2.01 -8.46
C SER A 28 8.97 2.33 -9.77
N PRO A 29 8.75 1.32 -10.66
CA PRO A 29 7.93 1.48 -11.86
C PRO A 29 6.52 1.99 -11.60
N LYS A 30 5.95 1.70 -10.41
CA LYS A 30 4.58 2.11 -10.02
C LYS A 30 4.50 3.62 -9.76
N GLU A 31 5.55 4.21 -9.20
CA GLU A 31 5.59 5.64 -8.84
C GLU A 31 6.19 6.52 -9.94
N CYS A 32 7.23 6.02 -10.61
CA CYS A 32 7.99 6.76 -11.61
C CYS A 32 8.28 5.88 -12.84
N PRO A 33 7.26 5.61 -13.69
CA PRO A 33 7.45 4.77 -14.86
C PRO A 33 8.34 5.45 -15.89
N ILE A 34 9.41 4.78 -16.33
CA ILE A 34 10.27 5.29 -17.41
C ILE A 34 9.51 5.20 -18.74
N THR A 35 9.02 6.35 -19.20
CA THR A 35 8.36 6.56 -20.50
C THR A 35 8.82 7.88 -21.12
N ILE A 36 8.75 8.02 -22.45
CA ILE A 36 9.12 9.28 -23.15
C ILE A 36 8.38 10.48 -22.55
N SER A 37 7.09 10.32 -22.23
CA SER A 37 6.28 11.37 -21.62
C SER A 37 6.75 11.74 -20.20
N SER A 38 7.11 10.76 -19.38
CA SER A 38 7.63 11.00 -18.02
C SER A 38 8.98 11.72 -18.04
N VAL A 39 9.90 11.30 -18.91
CA VAL A 39 11.25 11.86 -19.07
C VAL A 39 11.15 13.30 -19.57
N ALA A 40 10.30 13.55 -20.57
CA ALA A 40 10.01 14.89 -21.08
C ALA A 40 9.48 15.83 -19.99
N LYS A 41 8.52 15.36 -19.16
CA LYS A 41 7.97 16.14 -18.05
C LYS A 41 9.05 16.46 -17.00
N ARG A 42 9.87 15.49 -16.63
CA ARG A 42 10.90 15.62 -15.59
C ARG A 42 12.00 16.59 -15.99
N LEU A 43 12.44 16.52 -17.24
CA LEU A 43 13.49 17.38 -17.79
C LEU A 43 12.95 18.71 -18.34
N LYS A 44 11.63 18.90 -18.38
CA LYS A 44 10.95 20.07 -18.96
C LYS A 44 11.34 20.32 -20.41
N VAL A 45 11.46 19.24 -21.18
CA VAL A 45 11.82 19.26 -22.60
C VAL A 45 10.64 18.75 -23.43
N SER A 46 10.51 19.20 -24.68
CA SER A 46 9.48 18.68 -25.58
C SER A 46 9.75 17.23 -25.95
N ARG A 47 8.68 16.43 -26.09
CA ARG A 47 8.76 15.05 -26.60
C ARG A 47 9.45 14.99 -27.98
N GLN A 48 9.23 15.99 -28.83
CA GLN A 48 9.90 16.10 -30.14
C GLN A 48 11.42 16.15 -30.03
N THR A 49 11.95 16.79 -28.99
CA THR A 49 13.41 16.87 -28.78
C THR A 49 14.00 15.51 -28.41
N LEU A 50 13.23 14.66 -27.74
CA LEU A 50 13.66 13.28 -27.44
C LEU A 50 13.67 12.42 -28.72
N TYR A 51 12.65 12.59 -29.57
CA TYR A 51 12.60 11.90 -30.87
C TYR A 51 13.69 12.37 -31.84
N SER A 52 13.98 13.67 -31.90
CA SER A 52 15.02 14.22 -32.79
C SER A 52 16.43 13.73 -32.46
N HIS A 53 16.65 13.22 -31.24
CA HIS A 53 17.92 12.66 -30.80
C HIS A 53 17.93 11.11 -30.76
N ASP A 54 16.93 10.46 -31.37
CA ASP A 54 16.76 8.99 -31.41
C ASP A 54 16.82 8.30 -30.04
N LEU A 55 16.39 9.00 -28.97
CA LEU A 55 16.48 8.51 -27.60
C LEU A 55 15.38 7.50 -27.23
N LYS A 56 14.52 7.14 -28.18
CA LYS A 56 13.43 6.17 -27.96
C LYS A 56 13.98 4.82 -27.49
N LYS A 57 15.00 4.30 -28.18
CA LYS A 57 15.61 2.99 -27.86
C LYS A 57 16.25 3.00 -26.46
N VAL A 58 16.97 4.08 -26.14
CA VAL A 58 17.61 4.25 -24.82
C VAL A 58 16.57 4.30 -23.70
N VAL A 59 15.45 4.99 -23.91
CA VAL A 59 14.37 5.02 -22.91
C VAL A 59 13.73 3.64 -22.74
N GLU A 60 13.54 2.88 -23.82
CA GLU A 60 13.00 1.52 -23.78
C GLU A 60 13.95 0.55 -23.05
N GLU A 61 15.26 0.63 -23.31
CA GLU A 61 16.29 -0.17 -22.61
C GLU A 61 16.26 0.10 -21.10
N PHE A 62 16.29 1.37 -20.68
CA PHE A 62 16.25 1.73 -19.26
C PHE A 62 14.90 1.38 -18.62
N ALA A 63 13.80 1.41 -19.36
CA ALA A 63 12.50 0.94 -18.88
C ALA A 63 12.48 -0.57 -18.64
N SER A 64 13.14 -1.36 -19.49
CA SER A 64 13.30 -2.81 -19.27
C SER A 64 14.15 -3.09 -18.04
N ILE A 65 15.29 -2.41 -17.88
CA ILE A 65 16.15 -2.54 -16.69
C ILE A 65 15.39 -2.17 -15.41
N GLN A 66 14.54 -1.13 -15.46
CA GLN A 66 13.71 -0.74 -14.32
C GLN A 66 12.68 -1.84 -13.97
N ARG A 67 12.15 -2.58 -14.95
CA ARG A 67 11.25 -3.70 -14.67
C ARG A 67 12.01 -4.86 -14.07
N GLU A 68 13.13 -5.27 -14.67
CA GLU A 68 13.97 -6.37 -14.18
C GLU A 68 14.42 -6.13 -12.72
N ASN A 69 14.89 -4.92 -12.40
CA ASN A 69 15.31 -4.57 -11.05
C ASN A 69 14.20 -4.62 -10.00
N PHE A 70 12.93 -4.48 -10.39
CA PHE A 70 11.80 -4.42 -9.46
C PHE A 70 10.91 -5.67 -9.50
N ASP A 71 10.94 -6.45 -10.59
CA ASP A 71 10.33 -7.77 -10.68
C ASP A 71 11.00 -8.72 -9.68
N GLU A 72 12.34 -8.66 -9.52
CA GLU A 72 13.05 -9.43 -8.48
C GLU A 72 12.74 -8.94 -7.05
N VAL A 73 12.44 -7.66 -6.86
CA VAL A 73 12.21 -7.05 -5.54
C VAL A 73 10.79 -7.30 -5.03
N ASP A 74 9.78 -7.34 -5.91
CA ASP A 74 8.42 -7.77 -5.53
C ASP A 74 8.44 -9.27 -5.13
N GLU A 75 9.24 -10.13 -5.77
CA GLU A 75 9.43 -11.53 -5.32
C GLU A 75 10.23 -11.65 -4.01
N ALA A 76 11.32 -10.91 -3.85
CA ALA A 76 12.18 -11.00 -2.66
C ALA A 76 11.52 -10.41 -1.39
N SER A 77 10.62 -9.43 -1.53
CA SER A 77 9.87 -8.84 -0.41
C SER A 77 8.69 -9.72 0.04
N ILE A 78 8.10 -10.51 -0.86
CA ILE A 78 7.10 -11.55 -0.53
C ILE A 78 7.76 -12.76 0.17
N ARG A 79 9.02 -13.08 -0.14
CA ARG A 79 9.75 -14.27 0.35
C ARG A 79 10.38 -14.17 1.76
N ARG A 80 10.14 -13.10 2.52
CA ARG A 80 10.76 -12.93 3.87
C ARG A 80 10.12 -13.74 5.01
N ARG A 81 9.02 -14.45 4.74
CA ARG A 81 8.63 -15.65 5.50
C ARG A 81 8.34 -16.76 4.48
N PRO A 82 8.77 -18.01 4.70
CA PRO A 82 8.33 -19.13 3.90
C PRO A 82 6.79 -19.13 3.88
N LEU A 83 6.18 -19.23 2.71
CA LEU A 83 4.72 -19.21 2.58
C LEU A 83 4.07 -20.27 3.49
N GLU A 84 4.74 -21.39 3.71
CA GLU A 84 4.34 -22.45 4.63
C GLU A 84 4.30 -22.02 6.09
N GLU A 85 5.26 -21.20 6.57
CA GLU A 85 5.23 -20.69 7.94
C GLU A 85 4.08 -19.71 8.12
N ARG A 86 3.83 -18.85 7.13
CA ARG A 86 2.68 -17.93 7.18
C ARG A 86 1.34 -18.68 7.14
N LEU A 87 1.26 -19.77 6.39
CA LEU A 87 0.08 -20.62 6.33
C LEU A 87 -0.18 -21.27 7.69
N LYS A 88 0.85 -21.84 8.31
CA LYS A 88 0.78 -22.42 9.66
C LYS A 88 0.40 -21.40 10.73
N ASP A 89 0.97 -20.20 10.68
CA ASP A 89 0.62 -19.11 11.60
C ASP A 89 -0.87 -18.74 11.48
N LEU A 90 -1.37 -18.60 10.25
CA LEU A 90 -2.78 -18.25 9.98
C LEU A 90 -3.75 -19.38 10.35
N GLU A 91 -3.37 -20.65 10.11
CA GLU A 91 -4.15 -21.81 10.53
C GLU A 91 -4.24 -21.88 12.06
N HIS A 92 -3.12 -21.63 12.75
CA HIS A 92 -3.09 -21.59 14.20
C HIS A 92 -3.95 -20.45 14.75
N GLU A 93 -3.85 -19.25 14.17
CA GLU A 93 -4.66 -18.10 14.57
C GLU A 93 -6.15 -18.37 14.37
N ASN A 94 -6.55 -18.97 13.25
CA ASN A 94 -7.93 -19.39 13.01
C ASN A 94 -8.42 -20.39 14.06
N HIS A 95 -7.62 -21.41 14.37
CA HIS A 95 -7.98 -22.40 15.38
C HIS A 95 -8.21 -21.76 16.75
N VAL A 96 -7.30 -20.87 17.17
CA VAL A 96 -7.41 -20.14 18.44
C VAL A 96 -8.65 -19.23 18.47
N LEU A 97 -8.98 -18.59 17.34
CA LEU A 97 -10.20 -17.77 17.24
C LEU A 97 -11.47 -18.62 17.30
N SER A 98 -11.48 -19.79 16.66
CA SER A 98 -12.60 -20.75 16.74
C SER A 98 -12.82 -21.21 18.19
N GLU A 99 -11.78 -21.63 18.91
CA GLU A 99 -11.90 -22.05 20.31
C GLU A 99 -12.42 -20.92 21.22
N LYS A 100 -11.98 -19.67 20.97
CA LYS A 100 -12.49 -18.51 21.69
C LYS A 100 -13.96 -18.25 21.41
N LEU A 101 -14.38 -18.37 20.15
CA LEU A 101 -15.78 -18.22 19.76
C LEU A 101 -16.65 -19.27 20.44
N ASP A 102 -16.24 -20.54 20.42
CA ASP A 102 -16.96 -21.63 21.09
C ASP A 102 -17.09 -21.35 22.59
N SER A 103 -16.00 -20.95 23.27
CA SER A 103 -16.05 -20.60 24.69
C SER A 103 -16.96 -19.40 24.99
N TYR A 104 -17.02 -18.41 24.09
CA TYR A 104 -17.97 -17.30 24.25
C TYR A 104 -19.41 -17.77 24.07
N ILE A 105 -19.69 -18.60 23.07
CA ILE A 105 -21.02 -19.16 22.83
C ILE A 105 -21.49 -19.95 24.07
N GLU A 106 -20.64 -20.80 24.64
CA GLU A 106 -20.98 -21.55 25.87
C GLU A 106 -21.34 -20.63 27.04
N ARG A 107 -20.53 -19.58 27.27
CA ARG A 107 -20.81 -18.60 28.32
C ARG A 107 -22.10 -17.84 28.04
N TRP A 108 -22.37 -17.50 26.79
CA TRP A 108 -23.60 -16.82 26.39
C TRP A 108 -24.83 -17.67 26.65
N VAL A 109 -24.80 -18.94 26.27
CA VAL A 109 -25.89 -19.89 26.55
C VAL A 109 -26.14 -20.02 28.05
N ALA A 110 -25.06 -20.10 28.84
CA ALA A 110 -25.18 -20.15 30.30
C ALA A 110 -25.81 -18.87 30.88
N ILE A 111 -25.40 -17.69 30.40
CA ILE A 111 -25.99 -16.41 30.81
C ILE A 111 -27.48 -16.39 30.46
N GLU A 112 -27.84 -16.68 29.20
CA GLU A 112 -29.23 -16.68 28.74
C GLU A 112 -30.12 -17.63 29.55
N TYR A 113 -29.63 -18.85 29.78
CA TYR A 113 -30.34 -19.83 30.61
C TYR A 113 -30.57 -19.32 32.04
N ASN A 114 -29.55 -18.76 32.66
CA ASN A 114 -29.64 -18.22 34.02
C ASN A 114 -30.58 -17.01 34.10
N SER A 115 -30.54 -16.11 33.11
CA SER A 115 -31.45 -14.96 33.03
C SER A 115 -32.90 -15.41 33.00
N ARG A 116 -33.22 -16.39 32.14
CA ARG A 116 -34.57 -16.96 32.06
C ARG A 116 -35.01 -17.62 33.37
N MET A 117 -34.10 -18.34 34.04
CA MET A 117 -34.38 -18.95 35.35
C MET A 117 -34.66 -17.92 36.45
N LEU A 118 -34.05 -16.73 36.35
CA LEU A 118 -34.28 -15.61 37.27
C LEU A 118 -35.49 -14.74 36.86
N GLY A 119 -36.21 -15.10 35.79
CA GLY A 119 -37.33 -14.32 35.27
C GLY A 119 -36.93 -13.01 34.59
N ILE A 120 -35.65 -12.86 34.24
CA ILE A 120 -35.11 -11.71 33.51
C ILE A 120 -35.18 -12.03 32.02
N ASP A 121 -35.68 -11.08 31.22
CA ASP A 121 -35.67 -11.19 29.77
C ASP A 121 -34.21 -11.07 29.26
N PRO A 122 -33.64 -12.10 28.62
CA PRO A 122 -32.27 -12.05 28.11
C PRO A 122 -32.05 -10.94 27.08
N ASP A 123 -33.09 -10.55 26.34
CA ASP A 123 -32.98 -9.52 25.31
C ASP A 123 -32.68 -8.13 25.92
N GLU A 124 -33.10 -7.89 27.17
CA GLU A 124 -32.80 -6.66 27.90
C GLU A 124 -31.29 -6.51 28.22
N LEU A 125 -30.53 -7.61 28.25
CA LEU A 125 -29.06 -7.57 28.45
C LEU A 125 -28.33 -6.91 27.27
N PHE A 126 -28.95 -6.90 26.09
CA PHE A 126 -28.41 -6.28 24.88
C PHE A 126 -28.93 -4.86 24.66
N ALA A 127 -29.83 -4.38 25.51
CA ALA A 127 -30.27 -2.99 25.47
C ALA A 127 -29.07 -2.07 25.67
N SER A 128 -28.97 -0.99 24.88
CA SER A 128 -27.85 -0.06 25.00
C SER A 128 -27.83 0.50 26.42
N ALA A 129 -26.68 0.43 27.10
CA ALA A 129 -26.55 0.96 28.44
C ALA A 129 -27.04 2.42 28.50
N PRO A 130 -27.88 2.79 29.49
CA PRO A 130 -28.40 4.15 29.59
C PRO A 130 -27.23 5.13 29.70
N LYS A 131 -27.33 6.26 29.00
CA LYS A 131 -26.32 7.32 29.07
C LYS A 131 -26.08 7.68 30.54
N PRO A 132 -24.82 7.78 31.00
CA PRO A 132 -24.54 8.07 32.40
C PRO A 132 -25.24 9.36 32.81
N MET A 133 -26.00 9.33 33.90
CA MET A 133 -26.67 10.51 34.44
C MET A 133 -25.61 11.53 34.86
N ARG A 134 -25.40 12.54 34.02
CA ARG A 134 -24.64 13.74 34.39
C ARG A 134 -25.54 14.59 35.26
N SER A 135 -25.54 14.37 36.57
CA SER A 135 -26.09 15.36 37.50
C SER A 135 -25.14 16.56 37.48
N VAL A 136 -25.49 17.59 36.70
CA VAL A 136 -24.84 18.89 36.83
C VAL A 136 -25.61 19.62 37.93
N GLY A 137 -25.27 19.32 39.18
CA GLY A 137 -25.70 20.14 40.30
C GLY A 137 -25.13 21.54 40.14
N ARG A 138 -25.96 22.51 39.76
CA ARG A 138 -25.66 23.93 39.87
C ARG A 138 -26.75 24.62 40.69
N LYS A 139 -26.39 24.85 41.95
CA LYS A 139 -26.97 25.75 42.97
C LYS A 139 -28.43 25.54 43.37
#